data_AF-A0A7T0MAU7-F1
#
_entry.id   AF-A0A7T0MAU7-F1
#
_cell.length_a   1.000
_cell.length_b   1.000
_cell.length_c   1.000
_cell.angle_alpha   90.00
_cell.angle_beta   90.00
_cell.angle_gamma   90.00
#
_symmetry.space_group_name_H-M   'P 1'
#
loop_
_entity.id
_entity.type
_entity.pdbx_description
1 polymer ?
#
loop_
_entity_poly.entity_id
_entity_poly.type
_entity_poly.pdbx_seq_one_letter_code
_entity_poly.pdbx_strand_id
1 'polypeptide(L)' 'MRDFLLRKIPDTTFAFLKDRADEADMSVNKYMIAVLNQHAVLPEIHQVESKYSELVKTNIAVIDANNQLSKQIIHLMEGE' A
#
# COMPACT_ATOMS: atom_id res chain seq x y z
N MET A 1 -16.61 -12.96 10.94
CA MET A 1 -15.56 -12.26 11.71
C MET A 1 -15.08 -13.22 12.79
N ARG A 2 -13.79 -13.26 13.12
CA ARG A 2 -13.29 -14.09 14.23
C ARG A 2 -13.05 -13.18 15.43
N ASP A 3 -13.56 -13.58 16.58
CA ASP A 3 -13.36 -12.86 17.83
C ASP A 3 -12.08 -13.34 18.51
N PHE A 4 -11.36 -12.44 19.15
CA PHE A 4 -10.23 -12.78 20.00
C PHE A 4 -10.28 -11.94 21.28
N LEU A 5 -9.78 -12.52 22.38
CA LEU A 5 -9.75 -11.87 23.68
C LEU A 5 -8.31 -11.64 24.10
N LEU A 6 -7.91 -10.39 24.19
CA LEU A 6 -6.60 -10.00 24.70
C LEU A 6 -6.68 -9.90 26.23
N ARG A 7 -5.91 -10.74 26.94
CA ARG A 7 -5.90 -10.79 28.41
C ARG A 7 -4.58 -10.26 28.96
N LYS A 8 -4.61 -9.79 30.22
CA LYS A 8 -3.41 -9.32 30.96
C LYS A 8 -2.69 -8.16 30.26
N ILE A 9 -3.45 -7.25 29.66
CA ILE A 9 -2.89 -5.98 29.17
C ILE A 9 -2.48 -5.17 30.41
N PRO A 10 -1.24 -4.65 30.48
CA PRO A 10 -0.85 -3.76 31.57
C PRO A 10 -1.79 -2.54 31.63
N ASP A 11 -2.19 -2.13 32.83
CA ASP A 11 -3.12 -1.01 33.02
C ASP A 11 -2.64 0.27 32.35
N THR A 12 -1.32 0.52 32.39
CA THR A 12 -0.67 1.64 31.71
C THR A 12 -0.87 1.58 30.20
N THR A 13 -0.69 0.40 29.59
CA THR A 13 -0.90 0.21 28.15
C THR A 13 -2.37 0.39 27.79
N PHE A 14 -3.29 -0.14 28.61
CA PHE A 14 -4.73 0.05 28.37
C PHE A 14 -5.15 1.51 28.47
N ALA A 15 -4.61 2.26 29.43
CA ALA A 15 -4.85 3.70 29.55
C ALA A 15 -4.39 4.44 28.29
N PHE A 16 -3.18 4.20 27.81
CA PHE A 16 -2.71 4.79 26.55
C PHE A 16 -3.60 4.45 25.35
N LEU A 17 -4.02 3.19 25.22
CA LEU A 17 -4.91 2.76 24.14
C LEU A 17 -6.28 3.46 24.22
N LYS A 18 -6.77 3.68 25.44
CA LYS A 18 -8.02 4.41 25.66
C LYS A 18 -7.88 5.88 25.29
N ASP A 19 -6.83 6.55 25.77
CA ASP A 19 -6.59 7.96 25.46
C ASP A 19 -6.50 8.19 23.95
N ARG A 20 -5.78 7.32 23.23
CA ARG A 20 -5.69 7.40 21.76
C ARG A 20 -6.98 7.07 21.03
N ALA A 21 -7.81 6.19 21.59
CA ALA A 21 -9.14 5.92 21.04
C ALA A 21 -10.07 7.12 21.23
N ASP A 22 -10.02 7.76 22.40
CA ASP A 22 -10.78 8.97 22.72
C ASP A 22 -10.32 10.16 21.82
N GLU A 23 -9.01 10.35 21.61
CA GLU A 23 -8.45 11.33 20.68
C GLU A 23 -8.94 11.14 19.23
N ALA A 24 -9.17 9.89 18.83
CA ALA A 24 -9.65 9.53 17.49
C ALA A 24 -11.18 9.52 17.36
N ASP A 25 -11.93 9.81 18.44
CA ASP A 25 -13.40 9.68 18.53
C ASP A 25 -13.88 8.26 18.18
N MET A 26 -13.22 7.25 18.76
CA MET A 26 -13.49 5.84 18.52
C MET A 26 -13.62 5.06 19.83
N SER A 27 -14.38 3.96 19.80
CA SER A 27 -14.30 2.99 20.89
C SER A 27 -12.94 2.28 20.89
N VAL A 28 -12.45 1.90 22.07
CA VAL A 28 -11.17 1.19 22.22
C VAL A 28 -11.08 -0.05 21.31
N ASN A 29 -12.15 -0.82 21.19
CA ASN A 29 -12.18 -1.98 20.29
C ASN A 29 -12.02 -1.59 18.82
N LYS A 30 -12.69 -0.51 18.38
CA LYS A 30 -12.61 -0.05 16.99
C LYS A 30 -11.21 0.51 16.70
N TYR A 31 -10.62 1.21 17.66
CA TYR A 31 -9.24 1.70 17.58
C TYR A 31 -8.23 0.54 17.50
N MET A 32 -8.38 -0.49 18.34
CA MET A 32 -7.53 -1.68 18.31
C MET A 32 -7.60 -2.42 16.97
N ILE A 33 -8.79 -2.55 16.39
CA ILE A 33 -8.94 -3.13 15.05
C ILE A 33 -8.20 -2.28 14.00
N ALA A 34 -8.31 -0.96 14.07
CA ALA A 34 -7.62 -0.06 13.15
C ALA A 34 -6.09 -0.22 13.25
N VAL A 35 -5.55 -0.25 14.47
CA VAL A 35 -4.11 -0.47 14.72
C VAL A 35 -3.67 -1.84 14.19
N LEU A 36 -4.42 -2.90 14.46
CA LEU A 36 -4.10 -4.23 13.97
C LEU A 36 -4.12 -4.31 12.44
N ASN A 37 -5.11 -3.69 11.80
CA ASN A 37 -5.16 -3.62 10.34
C ASN A 37 -4.00 -2.79 9.76
N GLN A 38 -3.64 -1.69 10.42
CA GLN A 38 -2.49 -0.89 10.02
C GLN A 38 -1.18 -1.69 10.11
N HIS A 39 -0.99 -2.52 11.13
CA HIS A 39 0.22 -3.32 11.25
C HIS A 39 0.22 -4.58 10.39
N ALA A 40 -0.94 -5.23 10.22
CA ALA A 40 -1.04 -6.49 9.50
C ALA A 40 -1.16 -6.29 7.98
N VAL A 41 -1.94 -5.28 7.53
CA VAL A 41 -2.35 -5.16 6.13
C VAL A 41 -1.61 -4.04 5.40
N LEU A 42 -1.30 -2.93 6.06
CA LEU A 42 -0.67 -1.77 5.42
C LEU A 42 0.69 -2.09 4.77
N PRO A 43 1.57 -2.93 5.36
CA PRO A 43 2.83 -3.33 4.70
C PRO A 43 2.59 -4.13 3.42
N GLU A 44 1.59 -5.02 3.42
CA GLU A 44 1.22 -5.81 2.23
C GLU A 44 0.66 -4.91 1.13
N ILE A 45 -0.21 -3.95 1.48
CA ILE A 45 -0.75 -2.96 0.54
C ILE A 45 0.40 -2.16 -0.08
N HIS A 46 1.29 -1.59 0.72
CA HIS A 46 2.43 -0.82 0.20
C HIS A 46 3.33 -1.65 -0.71
N GLN A 47 3.55 -2.93 -0.40
CA GLN A 47 4.33 -3.82 -1.25
C GLN A 47 3.65 -4.06 -2.60
N VAL A 48 2.32 -4.24 -2.60
CA VAL A 48 1.53 -4.42 -3.84
C VAL A 48 1.56 -3.13 -4.66
N GLU A 49 1.36 -1.97 -4.05
CA GLU A 49 1.43 -0.66 -4.72
C GLU A 49 2.80 -0.42 -5.37
N SER A 50 3.89 -0.76 -4.67
CA SER A 50 5.24 -0.66 -5.21
C SER A 50 5.41 -1.53 -6.47
N LYS A 51 4.94 -2.78 -6.43
CA LYS A 51 4.98 -3.70 -7.59
C LYS A 51 4.16 -3.16 -8.77
N TYR A 52 2.98 -2.60 -8.52
CA TYR A 52 2.17 -1.98 -9.56
C TYR A 52 2.86 -0.75 -10.17
N SER A 53 3.47 0.10 -9.34
CA SER A 53 4.23 1.26 -9.82
C SER A 53 5.39 0.85 -10.72
N GLU A 54 6.15 -0.17 -10.34
CA GLU A 54 7.22 -0.73 -11.15
C GLU A 54 6.71 -1.29 -12.48
N LEU A 55 5.63 -2.07 -12.46
CA LEU A 55 5.02 -2.61 -13.67
C LEU A 55 4.59 -1.52 -14.65
N VAL A 56 3.98 -0.44 -14.15
CA VAL A 56 3.59 0.71 -14.98
C VAL A 56 4.82 1.37 -15.61
N LYS A 57 5.89 1.60 -14.83
CA LYS A 57 7.14 2.17 -15.36
C LYS A 57 7.75 1.30 -16.45
N THR A 58 7.82 -0.01 -16.23
CA THR A 58 8.34 -0.97 -17.23
C THR A 58 7.51 -0.94 -18.51
N ASN A 59 6.17 -0.94 -18.41
CA ASN A 59 5.30 -0.90 -19.58
C ASN A 59 5.46 0.40 -20.38
N ILE A 60 5.58 1.55 -19.70
CA ILE A 60 5.83 2.83 -20.37
C ILE A 60 7.17 2.78 -21.11
N ALA A 61 8.23 2.24 -20.49
CA ALA A 61 9.54 2.12 -21.14
C ALA A 61 9.50 1.23 -22.39
N VAL A 62 8.75 0.12 -22.36
CA VAL A 62 8.57 -0.76 -23.52
C VAL A 62 7.79 -0.05 -24.63
N ILE A 63 6.72 0.67 -24.29
CA ILE A 63 5.95 1.45 -25.27
C ILE A 63 6.84 2.51 -25.93
N ASP A 64 7.65 3.22 -25.15
CA ASP A 64 8.55 4.24 -25.70
C ASP A 64 9.63 3.63 -26.60
N ALA A 65 10.24 2.51 -26.19
CA ALA A 65 11.19 1.78 -27.02
C ALA A 65 10.56 1.29 -28.34
N ASN A 66 9.33 0.77 -28.30
CA ASN A 66 8.61 0.35 -29.49
C ASN A 66 8.28 1.54 -30.41
N ASN A 67 7.93 2.69 -29.84
CA ASN A 67 7.68 3.91 -30.60
C ASN A 67 8.97 4.43 -31.27
N GLN A 68 10.09 4.40 -30.57
CA GLN A 68 11.40 4.78 -31.12
C GLN A 68 11.81 3.84 -32.26
N LEU A 69 11.64 2.53 -32.09
CA LEU A 69 11.92 1.55 -33.14
C LEU A 69 11.03 1.77 -34.36
N SER A 70 9.74 2.03 -34.15
CA SER A 70 8.80 2.32 -35.25
C SER A 70 9.21 3.56 -36.05
N LYS A 71 9.65 4.61 -35.36
CA LYS A 71 10.19 5.82 -36.03
C LYS A 71 11.46 5.52 -36.83
N GLN A 72 12.37 4.71 -36.29
CA GLN A 72 13.59 4.30 -37.01
C GLN A 72 13.25 3.50 -38.26
N ILE A 73 12.27 2.59 -38.18
CA ILE A 73 11.81 1.80 -39.33
C ILE A 73 11.18 2.71 -40.40
N ILE A 74 10.33 3.67 -40.00
CA ILE A 74 9.73 4.62 -40.93
C ILE A 74 10.81 5.43 -41.65
N HIS A 75 11.79 5.98 -40.92
CA HIS A 75 12.90 6.73 -41.50
C HIS A 75 13.69 5.91 -42.53
N LEU A 76 14.02 4.66 -42.17
CA LEU A 76 14.67 3.69 -43.07
C LEU A 76 13.85 3.40 -44.34
N MET A 77 12.52 3.34 -44.22
CA MET A 77 11.62 3.09 -45.36
C MET A 77 11.44 4.33 -46.25
N GLU A 78 11.51 5.53 -45.67
CA GLU A 78 11.42 6.80 -46.40
C GLU A 78 12.72 7.15 -47.14
N GLY A 79 13.82 6.43 -46.89
CA GLY A 79 15.05 6.51 -47.67
C GLY A 79 16.03 7.58 -47.21
N GLU A 80 15.93 8.03 -45.95
CA GLU A 80 16.95 8.81 -45.24
C GLU A 80 17.84 7.92 -44.36
#